data_AF-A0A2N7FFV3-F1
#
_entry.id   AF-A0A2N7FFV3-F1
#
_cell.length_a   1.000
_cell.length_b   1.000
_cell.length_c   1.000
_cell.angle_alpha   90.00
_cell.angle_beta   90.00
_cell.angle_gamma   90.00
#
_symmetry.space_group_name_H-M   'P 1'
#
loop_
_entity.id
_entity.type
_entity.pdbx_description
1 polymer ?
#
loop_
_entity_poly.entity_id
_entity_poly.type
_entity_poly.pdbx_seq_one_letter_code
_entity_poly.pdbx_strand_id
1 'polypeptide(L)' 'MNTDNPSSPLDNAPEEVKLAVDLIYLLESNEIDPRVALEAIKIVQQDLQAKLASSI' A
#
# COMPACT_ATOMS: atom_id res chain seq x y z
N MET A 1 11.53 -34.74 -6.81
CA MET A 1 10.83 -33.55 -7.36
C MET A 1 11.03 -32.46 -6.33
N ASN A 2 11.92 -31.51 -6.61
CA ASN A 2 12.23 -30.43 -5.70
C ASN A 2 11.17 -29.36 -5.91
N THR A 3 10.46 -29.03 -4.83
CA THR A 3 9.39 -28.03 -4.81
C THR A 3 10.00 -26.65 -4.74
N ASP A 4 10.48 -26.14 -5.88
CA ASP A 4 10.75 -24.72 -6.05
C ASP A 4 9.42 -24.01 -6.31
N ASN A 5 8.66 -23.80 -5.23
CA ASN A 5 7.58 -22.82 -5.25
C ASN A 5 8.26 -21.44 -5.21
N PRO A 6 8.13 -20.57 -6.22
CA PRO A 6 8.65 -19.23 -6.13
C PRO A 6 7.76 -18.46 -5.17
N SER A 7 7.98 -18.64 -3.86
CA SER A 7 7.40 -17.77 -2.84
C SER A 7 7.79 -16.36 -3.24
N SER A 8 6.82 -15.56 -3.66
CA SER A 8 7.10 -14.20 -4.09
C SER A 8 7.71 -13.48 -2.87
N PRO A 9 8.72 -12.62 -3.04
CA PRO A 9 9.29 -11.87 -1.91
C PRO A 9 8.25 -11.09 -1.09
N LEU A 10 7.06 -10.84 -1.68
CA LEU A 10 5.91 -10.20 -1.06
C LEU A 10 5.12 -11.12 -0.14
N ASP A 11 5.20 -12.44 -0.30
CA ASP A 11 4.39 -13.39 0.50
C ASP A 11 4.78 -13.35 1.99
N ASN A 12 6.04 -13.01 2.29
CA ASN A 12 6.57 -12.89 3.64
C ASN A 12 6.76 -11.44 4.12
N ALA A 13 6.39 -10.44 3.32
CA ALA A 13 6.53 -9.04 3.70
C ALA A 13 5.53 -8.65 4.82
N PRO A 14 5.83 -7.62 5.63
CA PRO A 14 4.86 -7.02 6.55
C PRO A 14 3.59 -6.57 5.83
N GLU A 15 2.44 -6.57 6.51
CA GLU A 15 1.13 -6.26 5.93
C GLU A 15 1.10 -4.86 5.30
N GLU A 16 1.71 -3.89 5.97
CA GLU A 16 1.84 -2.51 5.49
C GLU A 16 2.66 -2.42 4.20
N VAL A 17 3.66 -3.30 4.02
CA VAL A 17 4.48 -3.32 2.80
C VAL A 17 3.70 -3.92 1.64
N LYS A 18 2.95 -5.01 1.88
CA LYS A 18 2.09 -5.61 0.86
C LYS A 18 1.04 -4.62 0.38
N LEU A 19 0.36 -3.95 1.32
CA LEU A 19 -0.64 -2.94 1.02
C LEU A 19 -0.06 -1.76 0.25
N ALA A 20 1.15 -1.30 0.61
CA ALA A 20 1.82 -0.24 -0.13
C ALA A 20 2.09 -0.64 -1.59
N VAL A 21 2.50 -1.88 -1.85
CA VAL A 21 2.73 -2.39 -3.20
C VAL A 21 1.43 -2.47 -3.99
N ASP A 22 0.35 -2.97 -3.39
CA ASP A 22 -0.97 -3.03 -4.03
C ASP A 22 -1.47 -1.62 -4.39
N LEU A 23 -1.27 -0.64 -3.50
CA LEU A 23 -1.64 0.75 -3.74
C LEU A 23 -0.81 1.38 -4.87
N ILE A 24 0.50 1.14 -4.91
CA ILE A 24 1.36 1.62 -6.00
C ILE A 24 0.89 1.03 -7.33
N TYR A 25 0.66 -0.28 -7.38
CA TYR A 25 0.14 -0.94 -8.59
C TYR A 25 -1.18 -0.34 -9.07
N LEU A 26 -2.11 -0.04 -8.14
CA LEU A 26 -3.39 0.57 -8.48
C LEU A 26 -3.21 1.98 -9.06
N LEU A 27 -2.34 2.80 -8.47
CA LEU A 27 -2.07 4.17 -8.94
C LEU A 27 -1.42 4.17 -10.33
N GLU A 28 -0.45 3.27 -10.55
CA GLU A 28 0.21 3.12 -11.85
C GLU A 28 -0.74 2.60 -12.92
N SER A 29 -1.56 1.59 -12.58
CA SER A 29 -2.54 1.00 -13.52
C SER A 29 -3.63 1.98 -13.95
N ASN A 30 -3.88 3.02 -13.15
CA ASN A 30 -4.82 4.10 -13.47
C ASN A 30 -4.13 5.36 -14.00
N GLU A 31 -2.82 5.29 -14.30
CA GLU A 31 -2.02 6.39 -14.86
C GLU A 31 -2.10 7.69 -14.03
N ILE A 32 -2.18 7.55 -12.70
CA ILE A 32 -2.29 8.71 -11.80
C ILE A 32 -0.95 9.43 -11.71
N ASP A 33 -0.95 10.76 -11.93
CA ASP A 33 0.26 11.59 -11.74
C ASP A 33 0.80 11.42 -10.31
N PRO A 34 2.09 11.07 -10.13
CA PRO A 34 2.66 10.84 -8.80
C PRO A 34 2.48 12.00 -7.82
N ARG A 35 2.44 13.25 -8.30
CA ARG A 35 2.21 14.43 -7.44
C ARG A 35 0.77 14.44 -6.93
N VAL A 36 -0.19 14.10 -7.78
CA VAL A 36 -1.61 13.96 -7.38
C VAL A 36 -1.77 12.80 -6.41
N ALA A 37 -1.11 11.66 -6.68
CA ALA A 37 -1.11 10.51 -5.78
C ALA A 37 -0.57 10.86 -4.39
N LEU A 38 0.55 11.59 -4.30
CA LEU A 38 1.13 12.02 -3.03
C LEU A 38 0.18 12.93 -2.23
N GLU A 39 -0.47 13.91 -2.87
CA GLU A 39 -1.45 14.76 -2.20
C GLU A 39 -2.68 13.95 -1.73
N ALA A 40 -3.15 13.00 -2.53
CA ALA A 40 -4.25 12.11 -2.14
C ALA A 40 -3.88 11.21 -0.95
N ILE A 41 -2.68 10.60 -0.97
CA ILE A 41 -2.17 9.76 0.12
C ILE A 41 -2.07 10.57 1.42
N LYS A 42 -1.66 11.84 1.34
CA LYS A 42 -1.61 12.73 2.51
C LYS A 42 -3.00 12.93 3.14
N ILE A 43 -4.04 13.09 2.33
CA ILE A 43 -5.43 13.20 2.81
C ILE A 43 -5.86 11.89 3.49
N VAL A 44 -5.59 10.74 2.86
CA VAL A 44 -5.91 9.42 3.43
C VAL A 44 -5.18 9.20 4.76
N GLN A 45 -3.90 9.55 4.82
CA GLN A 45 -3.11 9.47 6.05
C GLN A 45 -3.73 10.30 7.18
N GLN A 46 -4.15 11.53 6.89
CA GLN A 46 -4.79 12.40 7.88
C GLN A 46 -6.12 11.82 8.40
N ASP A 47 -6.95 11.24 7.52
CA ASP A 47 -8.21 10.58 7.90
C ASP A 47 -7.96 9.36 8.82
N LEU A 48 -6.99 8.52 8.47
CA LEU A 48 -6.61 7.36 9.29
C LEU A 48 -6.05 7.80 10.65
N GLN A 49 -5.22 8.83 10.70
CA GLN A 49 -4.71 9.40 11.95
C GLN A 49 -5.84 9.95 12.82
N ALA A 50 -6.81 10.66 12.24
CA ALA A 50 -7.98 11.16 12.97
C ALA A 50 -8.81 10.01 13.55
N LYS A 51 -9.01 8.92 12.82
CA LYS A 51 -9.71 7.71 13.30
C LYS A 51 -8.99 7.07 14.49
N LEU A 52 -7.66 6.94 14.42
CA LEU A 52 -6.85 6.41 15.52
C LEU A 52 -6.90 7.32 16.77
N ALA A 53 -6.90 8.64 16.56
CA ALA A 53 -6.99 9.61 17.65
C ALA A 53 -8.40 9.69 18.27
N SER A 54 -9.45 9.37 17.50
CA SER A 54 -10.84 9.35 17.97
C SER A 54 -11.22 8.07 18.74
N SER A 55 -10.33 7.07 18.80
CA SER A 55 -10.53 5.83 19.56
C SER A 55 -9.97 5.90 20.99
N ILE A 56 -9.80 7.11 21.54
CA ILE A 56 -9.32 7.36 22.91
C ILE A 56 -10.44 7.99 23.74
#